data_AF-A0A1X7VAH6-F1
#
_entry.id   AF-A0A1X7VAH6-F1
#
_cell.length_a   1.000
_cell.length_b   1.000
_cell.length_c   1.000
_cell.angle_alpha   90.00
_cell.angle_beta   90.00
_cell.angle_gamma   90.00
#
_symmetry.space_group_name_H-M   'P 1'
#
loop_
_entity.id
_entity.type
_entity.pdbx_description
1 polymer ?
#
loop_
_entity_poly.entity_id
_entity_poly.type
_entity_poly.pdbx_seq_one_letter_code
_entity_poly.pdbx_strand_id
1 'polypeptide(L)'
;MSQKSETTPLVVIFKNENVVEDLVDIMLKLQSYVPTEHSTIVDGVSRSTILFDVTNQILLGGVQLTRKRAKSAKFARRNSPMTAECLDVLIPVYRCNISAKAADDFNACKDFLVTVVKCDIVVAAMQFFQIEAASDSPVHDLLVADLWTKPEQERKEVLDNVT
;
A
#
# COMPACT_ATOMS: atom_id res chain seq x y z
N MET A 1 -15.31 -21.78 -12.89
CA MET A 1 -16.28 -21.85 -11.76
C MET A 1 -15.90 -20.77 -10.77
N SER A 2 -16.77 -19.80 -10.51
CA SER A 2 -16.52 -18.73 -9.54
C SER A 2 -16.58 -19.35 -8.13
N GLN A 3 -15.42 -19.45 -7.46
CA GLN A 3 -15.39 -19.82 -6.05
C GLN A 3 -16.09 -18.72 -5.26
N LYS A 4 -17.13 -19.08 -4.51
CA LYS A 4 -17.80 -18.16 -3.59
C LYS A 4 -16.80 -17.78 -2.49
N SER A 5 -16.70 -16.49 -2.20
CA SER A 5 -15.88 -15.99 -1.09
C SER A 5 -16.40 -16.52 0.24
N GLU A 6 -15.51 -17.09 1.06
CA GLU A 6 -15.83 -17.53 2.41
C GLU A 6 -15.80 -16.33 3.35
N THR A 7 -16.93 -16.04 3.99
CA THR A 7 -17.02 -14.91 4.92
C THR A 7 -16.58 -15.35 6.31
N THR A 8 -15.43 -14.87 6.77
CA THR A 8 -14.93 -15.15 8.12
C THR A 8 -15.31 -14.00 9.06
N PRO A 9 -16.00 -14.25 10.18
CA PRO A 9 -16.34 -13.19 11.14
C PRO A 9 -15.06 -12.65 11.79
N LEU A 10 -14.89 -11.33 11.78
CA LEU A 10 -13.80 -10.68 12.49
C LEU A 10 -14.03 -10.81 14.00
N VAL A 11 -13.08 -11.44 14.68
CA VAL A 11 -13.13 -11.66 16.13
C VAL A 11 -12.91 -10.33 16.88
N VAL A 12 -13.66 -10.10 17.96
CA VAL A 12 -13.41 -8.97 18.87
C VAL A 12 -12.15 -9.25 19.68
N ILE A 13 -11.17 -8.35 19.58
CA ILE A 13 -9.90 -8.47 20.29
C ILE A 13 -9.92 -7.48 21.46
N PHE A 14 -9.92 -7.99 22.70
CA PHE A 14 -9.85 -7.17 23.91
C PHE A 14 -8.40 -6.80 24.22
N LYS A 15 -7.85 -5.83 23.48
CA LYS A 15 -6.46 -5.38 23.58
C LYS A 15 -6.40 -3.85 23.57
N ASN A 16 -5.43 -3.29 24.29
CA ASN A 16 -5.31 -1.84 24.44
C ASN A 16 -4.30 -1.26 23.44
N GLU A 17 -4.77 -0.49 22.46
CA GLU A 17 -3.92 0.20 21.46
C GLU A 17 -2.88 1.17 22.09
N ASN A 18 -3.04 1.55 23.35
CA ASN A 18 -2.05 2.37 24.07
C ASN A 18 -0.82 1.58 24.53
N VAL A 19 -0.95 0.27 24.70
CA VAL A 19 0.12 -0.62 25.15
C VAL A 19 0.80 -1.20 23.90
N VAL A 20 2.12 -1.04 23.79
CA VAL A 20 2.86 -1.44 22.57
C VAL A 20 2.79 -2.95 22.34
N GLU A 21 2.85 -3.75 23.39
CA GLU A 21 2.73 -5.22 23.32
C GLU A 21 1.35 -5.64 22.79
N ASP A 22 0.29 -5.08 23.35
CA ASP A 22 -1.07 -5.30 22.87
C ASP A 22 -1.26 -4.82 21.41
N LEU A 23 -0.61 -3.72 21.02
CA LEU A 23 -0.63 -3.24 19.65
C LEU A 23 0.09 -4.21 18.70
N VAL A 24 1.20 -4.81 19.12
CA VAL A 24 1.89 -5.86 18.35
C VAL A 24 0.95 -7.07 18.17
N ASP A 25 0.26 -7.51 19.22
CA ASP A 25 -0.70 -8.61 19.14
C ASP A 25 -1.86 -8.31 18.18
N ILE A 26 -2.41 -7.08 18.25
CA ILE A 26 -3.43 -6.60 17.32
C ILE A 26 -2.91 -6.66 15.87
N MET A 27 -1.71 -6.14 15.63
CA MET A 27 -1.11 -6.09 14.29
C MET A 27 -0.80 -7.50 13.76
N LEU A 28 -0.29 -8.42 14.58
CA LEU A 28 -0.06 -9.82 14.17
C LEU A 28 -1.36 -10.52 13.81
N LYS A 29 -2.42 -10.31 14.61
CA LYS A 29 -3.72 -10.89 14.32
C LYS A 29 -4.31 -10.35 13.03
N LEU A 30 -4.15 -9.05 12.76
CA LEU A 30 -4.59 -8.43 11.51
C LEU A 30 -3.79 -8.95 10.31
N GLN A 31 -2.48 -9.16 10.48
CA GLN A 31 -1.63 -9.72 9.45
C GLN A 31 -2.05 -11.14 9.06
N SER A 32 -2.60 -11.94 9.99
CA SER A 32 -3.16 -13.26 9.67
C SER A 32 -4.34 -13.25 8.69
N TYR A 33 -4.99 -12.09 8.49
CA TYR A 33 -6.06 -11.93 7.50
C TYR A 33 -5.55 -11.41 6.14
N VAL A 34 -4.26 -11.06 6.03
CA VAL A 34 -3.68 -10.61 4.76
C VAL A 34 -3.49 -11.83 3.85
N PRO A 35 -4.09 -11.84 2.65
CA PRO A 35 -3.81 -12.88 1.67
C PRO A 35 -2.31 -12.91 1.35
N THR A 36 -1.70 -14.08 1.50
CA THR A 36 -0.26 -14.29 1.27
C THR A 36 -0.11 -15.28 0.13
N GLU A 37 0.59 -14.87 -0.93
CA GLU A 37 0.91 -15.75 -2.07
C GLU A 37 2.34 -16.27 -1.92
N HIS A 38 2.48 -17.60 -1.86
CA HIS A 38 3.79 -18.25 -1.79
C HIS A 38 4.39 -18.34 -3.19
N SER A 39 5.51 -17.66 -3.41
CA SER A 39 6.23 -17.65 -4.68
C SER A 39 7.60 -18.31 -4.52
N THR A 40 8.01 -19.07 -5.54
CA THR A 40 9.35 -19.68 -5.59
C THR A 40 10.13 -19.11 -6.75
N ILE A 41 11.30 -18.53 -6.47
CA ILE A 41 12.28 -18.17 -7.50
C ILE A 41 13.49 -19.07 -7.34
N VAL A 42 14.01 -19.56 -8.46
CA VAL A 42 15.29 -20.28 -8.48
C VAL A 42 16.39 -19.24 -8.61
N ASP A 43 17.27 -19.19 -7.61
CA ASP A 43 18.44 -18.30 -7.65
C ASP A 43 19.40 -18.77 -8.76
N GLY A 44 19.72 -17.88 -9.70
CA GLY A 44 20.60 -18.18 -10.83
C GLY A 44 22.04 -18.45 -10.43
N VAL A 45 22.47 -18.00 -9.26
CA VAL A 45 23.86 -18.15 -8.79
C VAL A 45 24.04 -19.44 -7.98
N SER A 46 23.18 -19.67 -6.98
CA SER A 46 23.29 -20.84 -6.10
C SER A 46 22.48 -22.06 -6.54
N ARG A 47 21.64 -21.93 -7.59
CA ARG A 47 20.65 -22.95 -8.04
C ARG A 47 19.74 -23.45 -6.93
N SER A 48 19.64 -22.71 -5.83
CA SER A 48 18.77 -23.04 -4.71
C SER A 48 17.39 -22.43 -4.95
N THR A 49 16.34 -23.17 -4.57
CA THR A 49 14.97 -22.67 -4.64
C THR A 49 14.72 -21.77 -3.44
N ILE A 50 14.54 -20.49 -3.68
CA ILE A 50 14.17 -19.51 -2.65
C ILE A 50 12.65 -19.39 -2.63
N LEU A 51 12.06 -19.73 -1.49
CA LEU A 51 10.64 -19.50 -1.19
C LEU A 51 10.50 -18.10 -0.58
N PHE A 52 9.62 -17.27 -1.12
CA PHE A 52 9.28 -15.98 -0.53
C PHE A 52 7.79 -15.72 -0.63
N ASP A 53 7.30 -14.95 0.33
CA ASP A 53 5.90 -14.60 0.45
C ASP A 53 5.64 -13.23 -0.17
N VAL A 54 4.73 -13.17 -1.13
CA VAL A 54 4.21 -11.91 -1.68
C VAL A 54 2.96 -11.55 -0.89
N THR A 55 3.03 -10.47 -0.12
CA THR A 55 1.93 -9.97 0.70
C THR A 55 1.52 -8.57 0.25
N ASN A 56 0.23 -8.36 0.03
CA ASN A 56 -0.32 -7.05 -0.28
C ASN A 56 -0.28 -6.13 0.94
N GLN A 57 0.09 -4.86 0.75
CA GLN A 57 0.06 -3.88 1.83
C GLN A 57 -1.38 -3.52 2.20
N ILE A 58 -1.70 -3.55 3.49
CA ILE A 58 -3.04 -3.24 3.99
C ILE A 58 -3.01 -1.97 4.84
N LEU A 59 -4.00 -1.11 4.62
CA LEU A 59 -4.21 0.09 5.42
C LEU A 59 -4.87 -0.27 6.77
N LEU A 60 -4.24 0.14 7.87
CA LEU A 60 -4.72 -0.09 9.24
C LEU A 60 -5.05 1.24 9.93
N GLY A 61 -6.28 1.41 10.40
CA GLY A 61 -6.68 2.56 11.22
C GLY A 61 -7.32 2.13 12.54
N GLY A 62 -7.21 2.97 13.56
CA GLY A 62 -7.77 2.74 14.90
C GLY A 62 -7.91 4.04 15.68
N VAL A 63 -8.89 4.14 16.58
CA VAL A 63 -9.23 5.40 17.29
C VAL A 63 -8.09 5.89 18.18
N GLN A 64 -7.24 4.98 18.68
CA GLN A 64 -6.10 5.30 19.55
C GLN A 64 -4.76 4.93 18.89
N LEU A 65 -4.79 4.61 17.59
CA LEU A 65 -3.64 4.25 16.79
C LEU A 65 -2.90 5.52 16.33
N THR A 66 -1.78 5.80 16.99
CA THR A 66 -0.90 6.90 16.57
C THR A 66 0.26 6.39 15.71
N ARG A 67 0.72 7.21 14.75
CA ARG A 67 1.86 6.88 13.88
C ARG A 67 3.11 6.50 14.68
N LYS A 68 3.35 7.16 15.82
CA LYS A 68 4.50 6.88 16.69
C LYS A 68 4.41 5.47 17.26
N ARG A 69 3.25 5.04 17.76
CA ARG A 69 3.06 3.71 18.34
C ARG A 69 3.14 2.61 17.29
N ALA A 70 2.51 2.80 16.13
CA ALA A 70 2.63 1.85 15.03
C ALA A 70 4.09 1.66 14.58
N LYS A 71 4.85 2.75 14.49
CA LYS A 71 6.31 2.69 14.22
C LYS A 71 7.07 1.96 15.33
N SER A 72 6.73 2.20 16.60
CA SER A 72 7.35 1.49 17.73
C SER A 72 7.06 -0.02 17.71
N ALA A 73 5.83 -0.43 17.38
CA ALA A 73 5.46 -1.84 17.23
C ALA A 73 6.22 -2.51 16.08
N LYS A 74 6.32 -1.85 14.91
CA LYS A 74 7.16 -2.32 13.79
C LYS A 74 8.63 -2.44 14.20
N PHE A 75 9.16 -1.42 14.87
CA PHE A 75 10.55 -1.43 15.33
C PHE A 75 10.83 -2.59 16.29
N ALA A 76 9.92 -2.89 17.21
CA ALA A 76 10.04 -4.01 18.13
C ALA A 76 10.12 -5.37 17.41
N ARG A 77 9.57 -5.48 16.19
CA ARG A 77 9.53 -6.72 15.41
C ARG A 77 10.45 -6.71 14.18
N ARG A 78 11.25 -5.67 13.98
CA ARG A 78 12.14 -5.50 12.81
C ARG A 78 13.16 -6.63 12.63
N ASN A 79 13.56 -7.27 13.72
CA ASN A 79 14.53 -8.37 13.73
C ASN A 79 13.87 -9.76 13.71
N SER A 80 12.57 -9.85 13.43
CA SER A 80 11.89 -11.14 13.39
C SER A 80 12.38 -11.96 12.19
N PRO A 81 12.57 -13.29 12.36
CA PRO A 81 13.13 -14.14 11.31
C PRO A 81 12.16 -14.35 10.14
N MET A 82 10.85 -14.17 10.35
CA MET A 82 9.83 -14.27 9.32
C MET A 82 9.30 -12.89 8.90
N THR A 83 9.21 -12.65 7.58
CA THR A 83 8.60 -11.46 6.98
C THR A 83 7.15 -11.23 7.45
N ALA A 84 6.43 -12.33 7.70
CA ALA A 84 5.08 -12.31 8.27
C ALA A 84 5.03 -11.79 9.73
N GLU A 85 6.15 -11.72 10.43
CA GLU A 85 6.20 -11.23 11.82
C GLU A 85 6.75 -9.80 11.93
N CYS A 86 7.39 -9.30 10.86
CA CYS A 86 7.98 -7.95 10.81
C CYS A 86 6.95 -6.82 10.75
N LEU A 87 5.65 -7.12 10.59
CA LEU A 87 4.55 -6.14 10.52
C LEU A 87 4.69 -5.09 9.40
N ASP A 88 5.57 -5.32 8.43
CA ASP A 88 5.88 -4.35 7.38
C ASP A 88 4.72 -4.12 6.42
N VAL A 89 3.90 -5.16 6.26
CA VAL A 89 2.72 -5.23 5.39
C VAL A 89 1.62 -4.25 5.82
N LEU A 90 1.56 -3.88 7.11
CA LEU A 90 0.52 -3.01 7.65
C LEU A 90 0.93 -1.54 7.57
N ILE A 91 0.19 -0.73 6.82
CA ILE A 91 0.40 0.72 6.73
C ILE A 91 -0.56 1.41 7.70
N PRO A 92 -0.07 2.04 8.78
CA PRO A 92 -0.95 2.77 9.69
C PRO A 92 -1.49 4.04 9.00
N VAL A 93 -2.81 4.08 8.82
CA VAL A 93 -3.57 5.25 8.35
C VAL A 93 -4.21 5.91 9.56
N TYR A 94 -3.98 7.21 9.67
CA TYR A 94 -4.32 8.05 10.81
C TYR A 94 -5.81 7.95 11.18
N ARG A 95 -6.12 7.74 12.46
CA ARG A 95 -7.34 8.32 13.05
C ARG A 95 -6.95 9.11 14.29
N CYS A 96 -7.46 10.33 14.33
CA CYS A 96 -7.16 11.31 15.34
C CYS A 96 -7.49 10.75 16.72
N ASN A 97 -6.60 10.96 17.70
CA ASN A 97 -7.07 11.11 19.07
C ASN A 97 -8.10 12.24 19.01
N ILE A 98 -9.38 11.90 19.08
CA ILE A 98 -10.44 12.89 19.29
C ILE A 98 -10.26 13.34 20.74
N SER A 99 -9.26 14.18 20.99
CA SER A 99 -9.36 15.12 22.09
C SER A 99 -10.61 15.95 21.80
N ALA A 100 -11.38 16.33 22.80
CA ALA A 100 -12.61 17.12 22.66
C ALA A 100 -12.43 18.45 21.88
N LYS A 101 -11.20 18.83 21.53
CA LYS A 101 -10.83 19.95 20.65
C LYS A 101 -10.80 19.63 19.15
N ALA A 102 -11.05 18.38 18.72
CA ALA A 102 -11.02 18.02 17.30
C ALA A 102 -12.18 18.60 16.48
N ALA A 103 -13.19 19.19 17.12
CA ALA A 103 -14.25 19.93 16.43
C ALA A 103 -13.73 21.19 15.71
N ASP A 104 -12.58 21.74 16.15
CA ASP A 104 -12.00 22.97 15.60
C ASP A 104 -10.82 22.70 14.64
N ASP A 105 -10.40 21.44 14.47
CA ASP A 105 -9.21 21.09 13.69
C ASP A 105 -9.60 20.34 12.41
N PHE A 106 -10.02 21.10 11.39
CA PHE A 106 -10.33 20.64 10.03
C PHE A 106 -9.09 20.22 9.22
N ASN A 107 -7.96 19.93 9.88
CA ASN A 107 -6.81 19.31 9.24
C ASN A 107 -7.11 17.83 8.94
N ALA A 108 -8.01 17.60 7.97
CA ALA A 108 -7.82 16.50 7.04
C ALA A 108 -6.37 16.62 6.57
N CYS A 109 -5.51 15.76 7.12
CA CYS A 109 -4.06 15.88 7.06
C CYS A 109 -3.64 16.28 5.65
N LYS A 110 -2.85 17.35 5.47
CA LYS A 110 -2.37 17.81 4.16
C LYS A 110 -1.91 16.64 3.30
N ASP A 111 -1.26 15.65 3.91
CA ASP A 111 -0.83 14.41 3.27
C ASP A 111 -1.99 13.59 2.70
N PHE A 112 -3.11 13.45 3.42
CA PHE A 112 -4.32 12.78 2.93
C PHE A 112 -4.91 13.50 1.73
N LEU A 113 -5.09 14.83 1.80
CA LEU A 113 -5.61 15.61 0.67
C LEU A 113 -4.68 15.51 -0.53
N VAL A 114 -3.37 15.62 -0.32
CA VAL A 114 -2.37 15.45 -1.38
C VAL A 114 -2.42 14.03 -1.96
N THR A 115 -2.57 13.00 -1.14
CA THR A 115 -2.69 11.62 -1.62
C THR A 115 -3.96 11.40 -2.43
N VAL A 116 -5.11 11.87 -1.95
CA VAL A 116 -6.39 11.74 -2.68
C VAL A 116 -6.33 12.48 -4.01
N VAL A 117 -5.86 13.73 -4.02
CA VAL A 117 -5.72 14.50 -5.26
C VAL A 117 -4.74 13.83 -6.22
N LYS A 118 -3.63 13.27 -5.74
CA LYS A 118 -2.71 12.50 -6.59
C LYS A 118 -3.38 11.26 -7.17
N CYS A 119 -4.16 10.53 -6.39
CA CYS A 119 -4.91 9.38 -6.88
C CYS A 119 -5.90 9.78 -7.96
N ASP A 120 -6.64 10.89 -7.78
CA ASP A 120 -7.60 11.37 -8.78
C ASP A 120 -6.90 11.79 -10.08
N ILE A 121 -5.74 12.46 -10.00
CA ILE A 121 -4.92 12.80 -11.18
C ILE A 121 -4.47 11.53 -11.91
N VAL A 122 -3.97 10.54 -11.16
CA VAL A 122 -3.52 9.26 -11.75
C VAL A 122 -4.68 8.54 -12.41
N VAL A 123 -5.86 8.49 -11.78
CA VAL A 123 -7.06 7.86 -12.36
C VAL A 123 -7.50 8.58 -13.63
N ALA A 124 -7.54 9.92 -13.63
CA ALA A 124 -7.86 10.71 -14.80
C ALA A 124 -6.86 10.45 -15.95
N ALA A 125 -5.57 10.37 -15.64
CA ALA A 125 -4.54 10.04 -16.62
C ALA A 125 -4.69 8.61 -17.16
N MET A 126 -4.96 7.63 -16.28
CA MET A 126 -5.20 6.24 -16.67
C MET A 126 -6.41 6.12 -17.59
N GLN A 127 -7.49 6.86 -17.32
CA GLN A 127 -8.67 6.90 -18.18
C GLN A 127 -8.37 7.55 -19.53
N PHE A 128 -7.65 8.68 -19.54
CA PHE A 128 -7.29 9.38 -20.76
C PHE A 128 -6.39 8.54 -21.67
N PHE A 129 -5.42 7.82 -21.08
CA PHE A 129 -4.48 6.95 -21.80
C PHE A 129 -4.93 5.49 -21.91
N GLN A 130 -6.14 5.15 -21.49
CA GLN A 130 -6.71 3.79 -21.53
C GLN A 130 -5.78 2.73 -20.90
N ILE A 131 -5.20 3.03 -19.74
CA ILE A 131 -4.31 2.15 -18.97
C ILE A 131 -5.15 1.41 -17.92
N GLU A 132 -5.22 0.08 -17.97
CA GLU A 132 -5.97 -0.73 -17.01
C GLU A 132 -5.07 -1.44 -15.99
N ALA A 133 -3.87 -1.85 -16.42
CA ALA A 133 -2.87 -2.53 -15.60
C ALA A 133 -1.53 -1.79 -15.58
N ALA A 134 -0.72 -2.07 -14.56
CA ALA A 134 0.62 -1.46 -14.41
C ALA A 134 1.60 -1.83 -15.53
N SER A 135 1.33 -2.89 -16.28
CA SER A 135 2.11 -3.32 -17.45
C SER A 135 1.69 -2.66 -18.75
N ASP A 136 0.57 -1.93 -18.76
CA ASP A 136 0.00 -1.38 -19.98
C ASP A 136 0.75 -0.13 -20.43
N SER A 137 0.86 0.04 -21.74
CA SER A 137 1.40 1.26 -22.34
C SER A 137 0.26 2.24 -22.63
N PRO A 138 0.48 3.56 -22.47
CA PRO A 138 -0.53 4.56 -22.77
C PRO A 138 -0.95 4.48 -24.24
N VAL A 139 -2.26 4.43 -24.47
CA VAL A 139 -2.86 4.46 -25.81
C VAL A 139 -3.23 5.89 -26.15
N HIS A 140 -2.46 6.52 -27.04
CA HIS A 140 -2.74 7.85 -27.57
C HIS A 140 -2.15 7.97 -28.98
N ASP A 141 -2.85 8.64 -29.90
CA ASP A 141 -2.45 8.72 -31.33
C ASP A 141 -1.05 9.30 -31.54
N LEU A 142 -0.62 10.18 -30.62
CA LEU A 142 0.70 10.82 -30.63
C LEU A 142 1.79 10.02 -29.88
N LEU A 143 1.41 9.07 -29.02
CA LEU A 143 2.34 8.27 -28.22
C LEU A 143 2.65 6.93 -28.91
N VAL A 144 3.41 7.01 -30.00
CA VAL A 144 3.90 5.82 -30.72
C VAL A 144 4.96 5.06 -29.93
N ALA A 145 5.01 3.73 -30.09
CA ALA A 145 5.87 2.83 -29.30
C ALA A 145 7.38 3.13 -29.42
N ASP A 146 7.82 3.76 -30.51
CA ASP A 146 9.20 4.16 -30.76
C ASP A 146 9.54 5.56 -30.23
N LEU A 147 8.57 6.32 -29.71
CA LEU A 147 8.76 7.69 -29.22
C LEU A 147 9.88 7.79 -28.20
N TRP A 148 10.04 6.78 -27.33
CA TRP A 148 11.07 6.73 -26.31
C TRP A 148 12.50 6.58 -26.86
N THR A 149 12.62 6.11 -28.11
CA THR A 149 13.89 5.99 -28.83
C THR A 149 14.26 7.26 -29.60
N LYS A 150 13.36 8.23 -29.69
CA LYS A 150 13.59 9.51 -30.39
C LYS A 150 14.40 10.50 -29.55
N PRO A 151 15.06 11.48 -30.19
CA PRO A 151 15.78 12.55 -29.50
C PRO A 151 14.91 13.29 -28.48
N GLU A 152 15.51 13.80 -27.41
CA GLU A 152 14.79 14.49 -26.32
C GLU A 152 13.91 15.65 -26.82
N GLN A 153 14.35 16.36 -27.84
CA GLN A 153 13.64 17.51 -28.40
C GLN A 153 12.30 17.12 -29.04
N GLU A 154 12.30 16.06 -29.85
CA GLU A 154 11.08 15.52 -30.47
C GLU A 154 10.11 14.95 -29.41
N ARG A 155 10.64 14.34 -28.34
CA ARG A 155 9.81 13.84 -27.25
C ARG A 155 9.11 14.97 -26.50
N LYS A 156 9.77 16.11 -26.29
CA LYS A 156 9.17 17.30 -25.65
C LYS A 156 8.07 17.89 -26.51
N GLU A 157 8.31 18.05 -27.82
CA GLU A 157 7.30 18.56 -28.75
C GLU A 157 6.05 17.67 -28.77
N VAL A 158 6.21 16.35 -28.76
CA VAL A 158 5.07 15.42 -28.70
C VAL A 158 4.34 15.54 -27.36
N LEU A 159 5.05 15.62 -26.24
CA LEU A 159 4.43 15.75 -24.92
C LEU A 159 3.66 17.06 -24.76
N ASP A 160 4.17 18.17 -25.28
CA ASP A 160 3.51 19.48 -25.27
C ASP A 160 2.20 19.48 -26.08
N ASN A 161 2.07 18.58 -27.08
CA ASN A 161 0.86 18.42 -27.89
C ASN A 161 -0.15 17.42 -27.30
N VAL A 162 0.23 16.65 -26.28
CA VAL A 162 -0.64 15.66 -25.60
C VAL A 162 -1.36 16.28 -24.40
N THR A 163 -0.78 17.31 -23.78
CA THR A 163 -1.37 18.12 -22.68
C THR A 163 -2.29 19.22 -23.17
#